data_AF-A0A0Q9SI46-F1
#
_entry.id   AF-A0A0Q9SI46-F1
#
_cell.length_a   1.000
_cell.length_b   1.000
_cell.length_c   1.000
_cell.angle_alpha   90.00
_cell.angle_beta   90.00
_cell.angle_gamma   90.00
#
_symmetry.space_group_name_H-M   'P 1'
#
loop_
_entity.id
_entity.type
_entity.pdbx_description
1 polymer ?
#
loop_
_entity_poly.entity_id
_entity_poly.type
_entity_poly.pdbx_seq_one_letter_code
_entity_poly.pdbx_strand_id
1 'polypeptide(L)'
;MHLMRHAVEVGFARLPAGEEPSWDWRTGPLASITYTDSETSIVCAHESVPSGTKVQGPLVAFEIAGPLDFSTVGVLSGLLEPLAKQGISILALSTYDTDWILIEADRADEAMTIWKRDGNTAAPARLGGATP
;
A
#
# COMPACT_ATOMS: atom_id res chain seq x y z
N MET A 1 15.34 3.52 -6.55
CA MET A 1 13.91 3.79 -6.86
C MET A 1 13.41 4.96 -6.03
N HIS A 2 12.38 5.65 -6.52
CA HIS A 2 11.65 6.67 -5.78
C HIS A 2 10.30 6.10 -5.31
N LEU A 3 10.01 6.22 -4.02
CA LEU A 3 8.75 5.81 -3.40
C LEU A 3 8.03 7.03 -2.86
N MET A 4 6.75 7.14 -3.16
CA MET A 4 5.87 8.21 -2.72
C MET A 4 5.04 7.71 -1.55
N ARG A 5 5.31 8.25 -0.35
CA ARG A 5 4.57 7.99 0.88
C ARG A 5 3.26 8.78 0.87
N HIS A 6 2.14 8.09 0.92
CA HIS A 6 0.84 8.73 1.01
C HIS A 6 0.47 9.04 2.47
N ALA A 7 -0.18 10.17 2.69
CA ALA A 7 -0.52 10.67 4.02
C ALA A 7 -1.78 10.02 4.61
N VAL A 8 -2.73 9.65 3.74
CA VAL A 8 -3.94 8.95 4.15
C VAL A 8 -3.61 7.47 4.30
N GLU A 9 -3.79 6.96 5.52
CA GLU A 9 -3.61 5.56 5.83
C GLU A 9 -4.72 4.71 5.21
N VAL A 10 -4.38 3.48 4.84
CA VAL A 10 -5.31 2.51 4.26
C VAL A 10 -5.54 1.34 5.21
N GLY A 11 -6.69 0.68 5.06
CA GLY A 11 -6.98 -0.60 5.69
C GLY A 11 -7.08 -1.70 4.64
N PHE A 12 -6.67 -2.92 4.99
CA PHE A 12 -6.87 -4.12 4.19
C PHE A 12 -7.94 -4.99 4.85
N ALA A 13 -9.17 -4.80 4.40
CA ALA A 13 -10.37 -5.41 4.96
C ALA A 13 -10.74 -6.72 4.23
N ARG A 14 -11.33 -7.65 4.97
CA ARG A 14 -11.85 -8.91 4.46
C ARG A 14 -13.37 -8.98 4.61
N LEU A 15 -14.03 -9.39 3.54
CA LEU A 15 -15.42 -9.79 3.49
C LEU A 15 -15.56 -11.27 3.06
N PRO A 16 -16.73 -11.89 3.29
CA PRO A 16 -17.08 -13.19 2.69
C PRO A 16 -16.92 -13.22 1.17
N ALA A 17 -16.74 -14.42 0.61
CA ALA A 17 -16.54 -14.62 -0.81
C ALA A 17 -17.72 -14.08 -1.64
N GLY A 18 -17.43 -13.19 -2.60
CA GLY A 18 -18.42 -12.60 -3.49
C GLY A 18 -19.30 -11.51 -2.85
N GLU A 19 -19.06 -11.15 -1.59
CA GLU A 19 -19.75 -10.04 -0.95
C GLU A 19 -19.20 -8.70 -1.45
N GLU A 20 -20.10 -7.76 -1.71
CA GLU A 20 -19.78 -6.39 -2.08
C GLU A 20 -19.77 -5.50 -0.81
N PRO A 21 -18.82 -4.55 -0.70
CA PRO A 21 -18.84 -3.58 0.39
C PRO A 21 -20.08 -2.70 0.36
N SER A 22 -20.74 -2.57 1.51
CA SER A 22 -21.91 -1.71 1.70
C SER A 22 -21.57 -0.26 2.05
N TRP A 23 -20.29 0.10 2.08
CA TRP A 23 -19.78 1.44 2.42
C TRP A 23 -19.00 2.04 1.25
N ASP A 24 -18.72 3.34 1.31
CA ASP A 24 -17.86 3.99 0.32
C ASP A 24 -16.39 3.59 0.53
N TRP A 25 -15.95 2.61 -0.27
CA TRP A 25 -14.60 2.05 -0.21
C TRP A 25 -13.66 2.68 -1.26
N ARG A 26 -14.15 3.53 -2.16
CA ARG A 26 -13.34 4.12 -3.25
C ARG A 26 -12.63 5.39 -2.77
N THR A 27 -12.04 5.31 -1.57
CA THR A 27 -11.45 6.43 -0.83
C THR A 27 -9.98 6.16 -0.53
N GLY A 28 -9.21 7.22 -0.30
CA GLY A 28 -7.79 7.14 0.01
C GLY A 28 -6.88 7.13 -1.22
N PRO A 29 -5.57 6.91 -1.03
CA PRO A 29 -4.57 6.98 -2.11
C PRO A 29 -4.62 5.73 -3.01
N LEU A 30 -5.10 4.61 -2.48
CA LEU A 30 -5.26 3.35 -3.18
C LEU A 30 -6.61 2.75 -2.75
N ALA A 31 -7.46 2.49 -3.74
CA ALA A 31 -8.69 1.72 -3.57
C ALA A 31 -8.63 0.50 -4.48
N SER A 32 -8.77 -0.69 -3.89
CA SER A 32 -8.71 -1.95 -4.63
C SER A 32 -9.74 -2.93 -4.07
N ILE A 33 -10.39 -3.67 -4.95
CA ILE A 33 -11.24 -4.80 -4.59
C ILE A 33 -10.73 -6.02 -5.36
N THR A 34 -10.53 -7.12 -4.63
CA THR A 34 -10.04 -8.38 -5.18
C THR A 34 -10.95 -9.49 -4.71
N TYR A 35 -11.49 -10.25 -5.65
CA TYR A 35 -12.29 -11.43 -5.35
C TYR A 35 -11.43 -12.68 -5.51
N THR A 36 -11.53 -13.57 -4.54
CA THR A 36 -11.06 -14.95 -4.65
C THR A 36 -12.24 -15.88 -4.37
N ASP A 37 -12.07 -17.18 -4.62
CA ASP A 37 -13.10 -18.18 -4.27
C ASP A 37 -13.41 -18.22 -2.76
N SER A 38 -12.53 -17.64 -1.92
CA SER A 38 -12.60 -17.73 -0.46
C SER A 38 -12.96 -16.43 0.27
N GLU A 39 -12.91 -15.29 -0.43
CA GLU A 39 -13.18 -13.96 0.15
C GLU A 39 -13.25 -12.85 -0.90
N THR A 40 -13.75 -11.70 -0.45
CA THR A 40 -13.51 -10.40 -1.09
C THR A 40 -12.55 -9.60 -0.20
N SER A 41 -11.41 -9.20 -0.76
CA SER A 41 -10.40 -8.34 -0.14
C SER A 41 -10.55 -6.90 -0.60
N ILE A 42 -10.47 -5.93 0.31
CA ILE A 42 -10.64 -4.51 0.01
C ILE A 42 -9.47 -3.72 0.61
N VAL A 43 -8.83 -2.91 -0.22
CA VAL A 43 -7.98 -1.79 0.22
C VAL A 43 -8.77 -0.50 0.04
N CYS A 44 -8.85 0.32 1.08
CA CYS A 44 -9.44 1.67 1.03
C CYS A 44 -8.85 2.53 2.16
N ALA A 45 -9.21 3.82 2.24
CA ALA A 45 -8.86 4.64 3.41
C ALA A 45 -9.28 3.94 4.71
N HIS A 46 -8.38 3.89 5.70
CA HIS A 46 -8.59 3.12 6.93
C HIS A 46 -9.83 3.61 7.69
N GLU A 47 -10.02 4.93 7.74
CA GLU A 47 -11.17 5.58 8.39
C GLU A 47 -12.53 5.24 7.74
N SER A 48 -12.54 4.81 6.48
CA SER A 48 -13.77 4.42 5.78
C SER A 48 -14.21 3.00 6.14
N VAL A 49 -13.37 2.19 6.79
CA VAL A 49 -13.68 0.81 7.14
C VAL A 49 -14.67 0.78 8.32
N PRO A 50 -15.85 0.14 8.17
CA PRO A 50 -16.80 0.05 9.26
C PRO A 50 -16.27 -0.70 10.48
N SER A 51 -16.71 -0.30 11.68
CA SER A 51 -16.44 -1.03 12.91
C SER A 51 -17.01 -2.46 12.84
N GLY A 52 -16.24 -3.44 13.32
CA GLY A 52 -16.62 -4.86 13.27
C GLY A 52 -16.17 -5.58 11.99
N THR A 53 -15.73 -4.87 10.96
CA THR A 53 -15.10 -5.48 9.79
C THR A 53 -13.72 -6.03 10.16
N LYS A 54 -13.40 -7.25 9.69
CA LYS A 54 -12.05 -7.80 9.85
C LYS A 54 -11.09 -7.01 8.98
N VAL A 55 -10.12 -6.33 9.60
CA VAL A 55 -9.21 -5.41 8.91
C VAL A 55 -7.78 -5.51 9.46
N GLN A 56 -6.81 -5.44 8.56
CA GLN A 56 -5.42 -5.15 8.88
C GLN A 56 -5.16 -3.66 8.65
N GLY A 57 -4.64 -2.96 9.65
CA GLY A 57 -4.26 -1.55 9.56
C GLY A 57 -4.29 -0.83 10.92
N PRO A 58 -3.97 0.47 10.94
CA PRO A 58 -3.68 1.32 9.78
C PRO A 58 -2.38 0.96 9.06
N LEU A 59 -2.39 1.10 7.73
CA LEU A 59 -1.24 0.87 6.85
C LEU A 59 -0.88 2.17 6.13
N VAL A 60 0.42 2.43 5.99
CA VAL A 60 0.93 3.50 5.13
C VAL A 60 1.19 2.94 3.75
N ALA A 61 0.63 3.60 2.73
CA ALA A 61 0.82 3.23 1.33
C ALA A 61 2.05 3.95 0.74
N PHE A 62 2.94 3.16 0.15
CA PHE A 62 4.07 3.65 -0.65
C PHE A 62 3.87 3.26 -2.11
N GLU A 63 3.75 4.24 -2.97
CA GLU A 63 3.65 4.05 -4.42
C GLU A 63 5.06 4.13 -5.04
N ILE A 64 5.43 3.15 -5.85
CA ILE A 64 6.68 3.24 -6.62
C ILE A 64 6.46 4.23 -7.76
N ALA A 65 7.35 5.19 -7.95
CA ALA A 65 7.25 6.14 -9.06
C ALA A 65 7.27 5.41 -10.41
N GLY A 66 6.20 5.54 -11.18
CA GLY A 66 5.95 4.82 -12.44
C GLY A 66 5.74 5.72 -13.68
N PRO A 67 5.38 5.13 -14.85
CA PRO A 67 5.04 3.72 -14.99
C PRO A 67 6.27 2.80 -15.01
N LEU A 68 6.16 1.65 -14.35
CA LEU A 68 7.14 0.57 -14.42
C LEU A 68 6.92 -0.21 -15.72
N ASP A 69 7.98 -0.38 -16.50
CA ASP A 69 7.96 -1.23 -17.68
C ASP A 69 7.80 -2.69 -17.26
N PHE A 70 6.88 -3.45 -17.88
CA PHE A 70 6.66 -4.88 -17.58
C PHE A 70 7.91 -5.77 -17.80
N SER A 71 8.91 -5.30 -18.55
CA SER A 71 10.20 -5.97 -18.70
C SER A 71 11.14 -5.77 -17.52
N THR A 72 10.80 -4.86 -16.59
CA THR A 72 11.62 -4.56 -15.42
C THR A 72 11.51 -5.70 -14.41
N VAL A 73 12.61 -6.42 -14.21
CA VAL A 73 12.71 -7.50 -13.23
C VAL A 73 13.42 -7.02 -11.97
N GLY A 74 13.05 -7.60 -10.82
CA GLY A 74 13.78 -7.43 -9.57
C GLY A 74 13.48 -6.16 -8.77
N VAL A 75 12.58 -5.28 -9.25
CA VAL A 75 12.19 -4.05 -8.52
C VAL A 75 11.59 -4.39 -7.16
N LEU A 76 10.54 -5.22 -7.15
CA LEU A 76 9.90 -5.64 -5.90
C LEU A 76 10.85 -6.41 -5.01
N SER A 77 11.63 -7.38 -5.54
CA SER A 77 12.58 -8.12 -4.69
C SER A 77 13.60 -7.18 -4.03
N GLY A 78 14.14 -6.21 -4.78
CA GLY A 78 15.11 -5.24 -4.25
C GLY A 78 14.52 -4.31 -3.17
N LEU A 79 13.21 -4.06 -3.19
CA LEU A 79 12.54 -3.24 -2.19
C LEU A 79 12.01 -4.05 -1.00
N LEU A 80 11.57 -5.29 -1.22
CA LEU A 80 10.89 -6.10 -0.22
C LEU A 80 11.85 -6.97 0.61
N GLU A 81 12.92 -7.49 0.00
CA GLU A 81 13.87 -8.37 0.70
C GLU A 81 14.52 -7.69 1.92
N PRO A 82 14.97 -6.41 1.86
CA PRO A 82 15.54 -5.73 3.02
C PRO A 82 14.54 -5.58 4.18
N LEU A 83 13.28 -5.32 3.86
CA LEU A 83 12.21 -5.19 4.85
C LEU A 83 11.87 -6.54 5.50
N ALA A 84 11.77 -7.60 4.70
CA ALA A 84 11.52 -8.96 5.19
C ALA A 84 12.63 -9.44 6.14
N LYS A 85 13.90 -9.11 5.85
CA LYS A 85 15.04 -9.41 6.74
C LYS A 85 14.95 -8.72 8.10
N GLN A 86 14.20 -7.62 8.21
CA GLN A 86 13.92 -6.91 9.47
C GLN A 86 12.57 -7.29 10.10
N GLY A 87 11.90 -8.32 9.56
CA GLY A 87 10.60 -8.77 10.05
C GLY A 87 9.49 -7.73 9.90
N ILE A 88 9.58 -6.86 8.90
CA ILE A 88 8.50 -5.93 8.55
C ILE A 88 7.47 -6.68 7.72
N SER A 89 6.20 -6.63 8.15
CA SER A 89 5.07 -7.17 7.38
C SER A 89 4.83 -6.31 6.14
N ILE A 90 4.57 -6.97 5.01
CA ILE A 90 4.49 -6.32 3.69
C ILE A 90 3.23 -6.81 2.98
N LEU A 91 2.43 -5.88 2.46
CA LEU A 91 1.43 -6.16 1.43
C LEU A 91 1.85 -5.45 0.16
N ALA A 92 1.99 -6.20 -0.94
CA ALA A 92 2.33 -5.65 -2.24
C ALA A 92 1.13 -5.77 -3.18
N LEU A 93 0.77 -4.67 -3.85
CA LEU A 93 -0.33 -4.63 -4.81
C LEU A 93 0.15 -3.95 -6.10
N SER A 94 0.01 -4.63 -7.22
CA SER A 94 0.27 -4.05 -8.54
C SER A 94 -0.99 -3.35 -9.06
N THR A 95 -0.81 -2.20 -9.68
CA THR A 95 -1.75 -1.63 -10.66
C THR A 95 -1.20 -1.87 -12.07
N TYR A 96 -1.89 -1.35 -13.08
CA TYR A 96 -1.37 -1.43 -14.44
C TYR A 96 -0.04 -0.67 -14.61
N ASP A 97 0.09 0.49 -13.97
CA ASP A 97 1.24 1.38 -14.17
C ASP A 97 2.38 1.11 -13.19
N THR A 98 2.10 0.66 -11.97
CA THR A 98 3.14 0.56 -10.93
C THR A 98 2.76 -0.40 -9.82
N ASP A 99 3.67 -0.62 -8.89
CA ASP A 99 3.42 -1.36 -7.66
C ASP A 99 3.30 -0.45 -6.44
N TRP A 100 2.52 -0.93 -5.48
CA TRP A 100 2.27 -0.32 -4.19
C TRP A 100 2.73 -1.25 -3.09
N ILE A 101 3.38 -0.69 -2.08
CA ILE A 101 3.85 -1.39 -0.90
C ILE A 101 3.14 -0.79 0.31
N LEU A 102 2.36 -1.61 1.02
CA LEU A 102 1.67 -1.20 2.24
C LEU A 102 2.41 -1.79 3.44
N ILE A 103 2.72 -0.91 4.39
CA ILE A 103 3.46 -1.23 5.61
C ILE A 103 2.64 -0.77 6.81
N GLU A 104 2.69 -1.49 7.94
CA GLU A 104 2.09 -1.04 9.19
C GLU A 104 2.57 0.37 9.56
N ALA A 105 1.65 1.23 10.00
CA ALA A 105 1.94 2.65 10.17
C ALA A 105 3.10 2.93 11.15
N ASP A 106 3.23 2.11 12.19
CA ASP A 106 4.28 2.19 13.20
C ASP A 106 5.67 1.72 12.70
N ARG A 107 5.72 0.94 11.63
CA ARG A 107 6.95 0.48 10.96
C ARG A 107 7.30 1.29 9.71
N ALA A 108 6.45 2.23 9.29
CA ALA A 108 6.61 2.96 8.03
C ALA A 108 7.92 3.78 7.97
N ASP A 109 8.30 4.46 9.06
CA ASP A 109 9.53 5.25 9.14
C ASP A 109 10.79 4.37 9.10
N GLU A 110 10.71 3.17 9.69
CA GLU A 110 11.77 2.18 9.64
C GLU A 110 11.97 1.67 8.21
N ALA A 111 10.88 1.36 7.50
CA ALA A 111 10.92 0.94 6.09
C ALA A 111 11.59 2.00 5.21
N MET A 112 11.25 3.28 5.39
CA MET A 112 11.90 4.40 4.70
C MET A 112 13.40 4.47 4.99
N THR A 113 13.80 4.24 6.23
CA THR A 113 15.21 4.24 6.64
C THR A 113 15.97 3.10 5.98
N ILE A 114 15.38 1.91 5.91
CA ILE A 114 15.97 0.74 5.24
C ILE A 114 16.14 1.02 3.74
N TRP A 115 15.09 1.46 3.06
CA TRP A 115 15.17 1.82 1.64
C TRP A 115 16.21 2.89 1.36
N LYS A 116 16.34 3.90 2.23
CA LYS A 116 17.37 4.94 2.13
C LYS A 116 18.80 4.39 2.22
N ARG A 117 19.03 3.42 3.11
CA ARG A 117 20.35 2.76 3.24
C ARG A 117 20.72 1.96 1.98
N ASP A 118 19.71 1.45 1.28
CA ASP A 118 19.88 0.70 0.03
C ASP A 118 19.85 1.59 -1.22
N GLY A 119 19.97 2.91 -1.05
CA GLY A 119 20.07 3.88 -2.15
C GLY A 119 18.74 4.25 -2.81
N ASN A 120 17.61 3.91 -2.19
CA ASN A 120 16.29 4.34 -2.62
C ASN A 120 15.87 5.62 -1.90
N THR A 121 14.91 6.36 -2.47
CA THR A 121 14.35 7.56 -1.84
C THR A 121 12.89 7.32 -1.54
N ALA A 122 12.47 7.54 -0.30
CA ALA A 122 11.05 7.61 0.07
C ALA A 122 10.73 9.03 0.55
N ALA A 123 9.69 9.65 -0.03
CA ALA A 123 9.29 11.01 0.28
C ALA A 123 7.76 11.15 0.24
N PRO A 124 7.15 12.16 0.89
CA PRO A 124 5.71 12.39 0.78
C PRO A 124 5.24 12.54 -0.67
N ALA A 125 4.10 11.92 -1.01
CA ALA A 125 3.50 11.95 -2.34
C ALA A 125 3.06 13.35 -2.80
N ARG A 126 2.89 14.28 -1.86
CA ARG A 126 2.74 15.71 -2.15
C ARG A 126 3.86 16.49 -1.45
N LEU A 127 4.66 17.22 -2.22
CA LEU A 127 5.28 18.45 -1.70
C LEU A 127 4.12 19.44 -1.52
N GLY A 128 3.91 19.96 -0.31
CA GLY A 128 2.78 20.84 -0.01
C GLY A 128 2.71 22.00 -1.01
N GLY A 129 1.66 22.03 -1.85
CA GLY A 129 1.48 23.09 -2.83
C GLY A 129 0.67 22.69 -4.06
N ALA A 130 -0.63 22.44 -3.88
CA ALA A 130 -1.67 22.68 -4.88
C ALA A 130 -3.02 22.35 -4.24
N THR A 131 -3.70 23.40 -3.76
CA THR A 131 -5.15 23.37 -3.54
C THR A 131 -5.83 23.44 -4.92
N PRO A 132 -6.90 22.69 -5.18
CA PRO A 132 -7.72 22.92 -6.36
C PRO A 132 -8.37 24.31 -6.37
#